data_AF-A0A357BSI3-F1
#
_entry.id   AF-A0A357BSI3-F1
#
_cell.length_a   1.000
_cell.length_b   1.000
_cell.length_c   1.000
_cell.angle_alpha   90.00
_cell.angle_beta   90.00
_cell.angle_gamma   90.00
#
_symmetry.space_group_name_H-M   'P 1'
#
loop_
_entity.id
_entity.type
_entity.pdbx_description
1 polymer ?
#
loop_
_entity_poly.entity_id
_entity_poly.type
_entity_poly.pdbx_seq_one_letter_code
_entity_poly.pdbx_strand_id
1 'polypeptide(L)'
;MKIPYSFTVLRYVHDVLSGEFINVGVVLFAPSAKFLDARCTAKYGRLSKMFSDVNKDHFRKSARFIQDRMEEEGRRLRDELQLEKVPGGIKEVAAKVLPVDDSSLQFSPEGYGLTDDPQKTLDQIYSRYVEKYHEKVERQRRTEDDVWRTFKKPLEEKKVLEHLKPHIIASKDYELEFKHCRKNDVWHAYQPISFDLQDADEIVEKAARWVGRMMSIDDSMFKELAQ
;
A
#
# COMPACT_ATOMS: atom_id res chain seq x y z
N MET A 1 -33.13 10.32 -12.33
CA MET A 1 -33.20 9.62 -13.63
C MET A 1 -31.93 8.81 -13.76
N LYS A 2 -32.00 7.52 -14.10
CA LYS A 2 -30.81 6.67 -14.18
C LYS A 2 -30.04 6.94 -15.49
N ILE A 3 -28.71 6.99 -15.40
CA ILE A 3 -27.77 7.25 -16.48
C ILE A 3 -27.21 5.90 -16.98
N PRO A 4 -27.34 5.55 -18.28
CA PRO A 4 -26.69 4.39 -18.83
C PRO A 4 -25.18 4.59 -18.92
N TYR A 5 -24.43 3.56 -18.53
CA TYR A 5 -22.98 3.55 -18.62
C TYR A 5 -22.49 2.22 -19.20
N SER A 6 -21.27 2.26 -19.72
CA SER A 6 -20.48 1.10 -20.10
C SER A 6 -19.14 1.15 -19.38
N PHE A 7 -18.55 0.00 -19.09
CA PHE A 7 -17.25 -0.08 -18.42
C PHE A 7 -16.41 -1.22 -18.97
N THR A 8 -15.10 -1.12 -18.82
CA THR A 8 -14.16 -2.21 -19.08
C THR A 8 -13.13 -2.28 -17.96
N VAL A 9 -12.58 -3.48 -17.73
CA VAL A 9 -11.56 -3.72 -16.71
C VAL A 9 -10.21 -3.81 -17.43
N LEU A 10 -9.25 -2.99 -17.00
CA LEU A 10 -7.86 -3.11 -17.43
C LEU A 10 -7.23 -4.30 -16.72
N ARG A 11 -6.64 -5.20 -17.49
CA ARG A 11 -6.00 -6.45 -17.03
C ARG A 11 -4.52 -6.42 -17.37
N TYR A 12 -3.69 -6.84 -16.42
CA TYR A 12 -2.34 -7.29 -16.72
C TYR A 12 -2.39 -8.76 -17.10
N VAL A 13 -2.03 -9.08 -18.34
CA VAL A 13 -1.95 -10.44 -18.87
C VAL A 13 -0.47 -10.83 -18.88
N HIS A 14 -0.12 -11.84 -18.08
CA HIS A 14 1.28 -12.28 -17.99
C HIS A 14 1.68 -13.14 -19.18
N ASP A 15 0.81 -14.07 -19.53
CA ASP A 15 0.93 -14.95 -20.68
C ASP A 15 -0.46 -15.11 -21.33
N VAL A 16 -0.53 -14.76 -22.61
CA VAL A 16 -1.77 -14.78 -23.39
C VAL A 16 -2.25 -16.22 -23.61
N LEU A 17 -1.34 -17.19 -23.70
CA LEU A 17 -1.68 -18.59 -23.98
C LEU A 17 -2.33 -19.27 -22.78
N SER A 18 -1.79 -19.07 -21.58
CA SER A 18 -2.38 -19.58 -20.34
C SER A 18 -3.67 -18.85 -19.95
N GLY A 19 -3.88 -17.63 -20.47
CA GLY A 19 -5.02 -16.80 -20.10
C GLY A 19 -4.94 -16.28 -18.66
N GLU A 20 -3.73 -16.27 -18.08
CA GLU A 20 -3.50 -15.77 -16.73
C GLU A 20 -3.47 -14.24 -16.72
N PHE A 21 -4.36 -13.65 -15.92
CA PHE A 21 -4.45 -12.20 -15.79
C PHE A 21 -4.79 -11.74 -14.39
N ILE A 22 -4.45 -10.48 -14.12
CA ILE A 22 -4.84 -9.76 -12.90
C ILE A 22 -5.53 -8.46 -13.31
N ASN A 23 -6.67 -8.17 -12.68
CA ASN A 23 -7.33 -6.87 -12.86
C ASN A 23 -6.51 -5.77 -12.18
N VAL A 24 -6.19 -4.72 -12.93
CA VAL A 24 -5.34 -3.61 -12.49
C VAL A 24 -5.99 -2.24 -12.68
N GLY A 25 -7.18 -2.16 -13.27
CA GLY A 25 -7.91 -0.92 -13.37
C GLY A 25 -9.31 -1.08 -13.92
N VAL A 26 -10.08 0.00 -13.92
CA VAL A 26 -11.42 0.09 -14.48
C VAL A 26 -11.55 1.41 -15.22
N VAL A 27 -12.20 1.39 -16.38
CA VAL A 27 -12.59 2.59 -17.12
C VAL A 27 -14.10 2.59 -17.24
N LEU A 28 -14.73 3.73 -16.97
CA LEU A 28 -16.18 3.90 -17.07
C LEU A 28 -16.51 5.06 -18.00
N PHE A 29 -17.48 4.82 -18.88
CA PHE A 29 -18.00 5.80 -19.82
C PHE A 29 -19.51 5.91 -19.72
N ALA A 30 -20.00 7.11 -19.44
CA ALA A 30 -21.41 7.49 -19.41
C ALA A 30 -21.63 8.73 -20.31
N PRO A 31 -21.99 8.54 -21.59
CA PRO A 31 -22.01 9.62 -22.58
C PRO A 31 -23.02 10.72 -22.25
N SER A 32 -24.20 10.36 -21.75
CA SER A 32 -25.25 11.31 -21.38
C SER A 32 -24.89 12.19 -20.18
N ALA A 33 -23.94 11.74 -19.35
CA ALA A 33 -23.37 12.52 -18.26
C ALA A 33 -22.06 13.23 -18.64
N LYS A 34 -21.60 13.11 -19.90
CA LYS A 34 -20.26 13.54 -20.35
C LYS A 34 -19.14 13.04 -19.43
N PHE A 35 -19.30 11.82 -18.93
CA PHE A 35 -18.38 11.23 -17.97
C PHE A 35 -17.56 10.14 -18.66
N LEU A 36 -16.25 10.33 -18.66
CA LEU A 36 -15.26 9.32 -18.96
C LEU A 36 -14.17 9.47 -17.89
N ASP A 37 -13.89 8.39 -17.19
CA ASP A 37 -12.81 8.37 -16.21
C ASP A 37 -12.28 6.96 -16.01
N ALA A 38 -11.06 6.86 -15.50
CA ALA A 38 -10.36 5.63 -15.24
C ALA A 38 -9.77 5.62 -13.84
N ARG A 39 -9.77 4.43 -13.22
CA ARG A 39 -9.12 4.20 -11.94
C ARG A 39 -8.23 2.97 -12.05
N CYS A 40 -6.91 3.18 -11.95
CA CYS A 40 -5.91 2.14 -12.08
C CYS A 40 -5.08 1.99 -10.80
N THR A 41 -4.58 0.78 -10.52
CA THR A 41 -3.67 0.53 -9.39
C THR A 41 -2.22 0.54 -9.86
N ALA A 42 -1.39 1.34 -9.19
CA ALA A 42 0.07 1.26 -9.30
C ALA A 42 0.69 0.27 -8.29
N LYS A 43 -0.14 -0.43 -7.50
CA LYS A 43 0.32 -1.36 -6.47
C LYS A 43 0.78 -2.67 -7.13
N TYR A 44 2.08 -2.90 -7.07
CA TYR A 44 2.76 -4.06 -7.65
C TYR A 44 2.64 -5.35 -6.81
N GLY A 45 2.20 -5.25 -5.55
CA GLY A 45 2.30 -6.36 -4.59
C GLY A 45 1.54 -7.63 -4.95
N ARG A 46 0.46 -7.55 -5.74
CA ARG A 46 -0.24 -8.75 -6.24
C ARG A 46 0.47 -9.37 -7.43
N LEU A 47 0.89 -8.53 -8.39
CA LEU A 47 1.63 -8.98 -9.58
C LEU A 47 2.92 -9.70 -9.17
N SER A 48 3.68 -9.13 -8.24
CA SER A 48 4.95 -9.71 -7.77
C SER A 48 4.81 -11.04 -7.02
N LYS A 49 3.62 -11.33 -6.47
CA LYS A 49 3.34 -12.57 -5.74
C LYS A 49 2.90 -13.68 -6.69
N MET A 50 2.17 -13.33 -7.75
CA MET A 50 1.66 -14.28 -8.74
C MET A 50 2.68 -14.56 -9.84
N PHE A 51 3.53 -13.58 -10.17
CA PHE A 51 4.47 -13.67 -11.29
C PHE A 51 5.86 -13.20 -10.83
N SER A 52 6.88 -14.03 -11.05
CA SER A 52 8.26 -13.76 -10.60
C SER A 52 9.03 -12.78 -11.48
N ASP A 53 8.61 -12.60 -12.74
CA ASP A 53 9.37 -11.85 -13.77
C ASP A 53 8.60 -10.66 -14.35
N VAL A 54 7.99 -9.84 -13.49
CA VAL A 54 7.29 -8.63 -13.95
C VAL A 54 8.17 -7.40 -13.79
N ASN A 55 8.34 -6.63 -14.86
CA ASN A 55 8.99 -5.32 -14.79
C ASN A 55 8.07 -4.30 -14.09
N LYS A 56 8.30 -4.12 -12.79
CA LYS A 56 7.55 -3.23 -11.90
C LYS A 56 7.45 -1.79 -12.41
N ASP A 57 8.54 -1.25 -12.93
CA ASP A 57 8.59 0.15 -13.36
C ASP A 57 7.84 0.35 -14.67
N HIS A 58 7.98 -0.59 -15.60
CA HIS A 58 7.21 -0.60 -16.84
C HIS A 58 5.71 -0.69 -16.55
N PHE A 59 5.28 -1.66 -15.74
CA PHE A 59 3.87 -1.80 -15.35
C PHE A 59 3.29 -0.51 -14.75
N ARG A 60 4.00 0.10 -13.79
CA ARG A 60 3.55 1.32 -13.13
C ARG A 60 3.43 2.51 -14.08
N LYS A 61 4.39 2.65 -15.00
CA LYS A 61 4.37 3.72 -16.01
C LYS A 61 3.20 3.52 -16.96
N SER A 62 2.99 2.31 -17.47
CA SER A 62 1.92 2.01 -18.42
C SER A 62 0.53 2.16 -17.79
N ALA A 63 0.32 1.67 -16.56
CA ALA A 63 -0.95 1.83 -15.85
C ALA A 63 -1.30 3.31 -15.59
N ARG A 64 -0.30 4.13 -15.22
CA ARG A 64 -0.50 5.59 -15.06
C ARG A 64 -0.78 6.26 -16.40
N PHE A 65 0.01 5.95 -17.43
CA PHE A 65 -0.18 6.50 -18.77
C PHE A 65 -1.60 6.26 -19.27
N ILE A 66 -2.14 5.03 -19.14
CA ILE A 66 -3.51 4.73 -19.56
C ILE A 66 -4.53 5.56 -18.75
N GLN A 67 -4.35 5.66 -17.43
CA GLN A 67 -5.23 6.47 -16.60
C GLN A 67 -5.20 7.95 -17.00
N ASP A 68 -4.01 8.54 -17.11
CA ASP A 68 -3.81 9.95 -17.47
C ASP A 68 -4.46 10.27 -18.83
N ARG A 69 -4.32 9.35 -19.81
CA ARG A 69 -4.94 9.49 -21.14
C ARG A 69 -6.46 9.42 -21.08
N MET A 70 -7.03 8.50 -20.29
CA MET A 70 -8.48 8.41 -20.12
C MET A 70 -9.05 9.65 -19.42
N GLU A 71 -8.36 10.15 -18.39
CA GLU A 71 -8.74 11.38 -17.70
C GLU A 71 -8.65 12.61 -18.62
N GLU A 72 -7.64 12.66 -19.50
CA GLU A 72 -7.50 13.72 -20.51
C GLU A 72 -8.66 13.72 -21.51
N GLU A 73 -9.00 12.55 -22.06
CA GLU A 73 -10.17 12.40 -22.94
C GLU A 73 -11.48 12.73 -22.20
N GLY A 74 -11.58 12.39 -20.92
CA GLY A 74 -12.70 12.78 -20.07
C GLY A 74 -12.82 14.28 -19.84
N ARG A 75 -11.68 14.99 -19.71
CA ARG A 75 -11.66 16.47 -19.66
C ARG A 75 -12.15 17.05 -20.99
N ARG A 76 -11.63 16.58 -22.12
CA ARG A 76 -12.08 17.03 -23.46
C ARG A 76 -13.57 16.85 -23.65
N LEU A 77 -14.13 15.70 -23.26
CA LEU A 77 -15.56 15.43 -23.36
C LEU A 77 -16.43 16.41 -22.55
N ARG A 78 -15.92 16.90 -21.41
CA ARG A 78 -16.60 17.91 -20.58
C ARG A 78 -16.52 19.30 -21.22
N ASP A 79 -15.34 19.66 -21.72
CA ASP A 79 -15.00 21.02 -22.14
C ASP A 79 -15.40 21.32 -23.60
N GLU A 80 -15.49 20.32 -24.48
CA GLU A 80 -15.78 20.54 -25.90
C GLU A 80 -17.28 20.73 -26.19
N LEU A 81 -17.56 21.77 -26.99
CA LEU A 81 -18.86 22.09 -27.58
C LEU A 81 -19.18 21.11 -28.71
N GLN A 82 -19.71 19.91 -28.42
CA GLN A 82 -20.48 18.96 -29.28
C GLN A 82 -20.07 18.77 -30.77
N LEU A 83 -18.93 19.27 -31.24
CA LEU A 83 -18.51 19.26 -32.64
C LEU A 83 -17.87 17.93 -33.01
N GLU A 84 -17.29 17.24 -32.03
CA GLU A 84 -16.78 15.88 -32.19
C GLU A 84 -17.87 14.85 -31.89
N LYS A 85 -17.90 13.76 -32.68
CA LYS A 85 -18.81 12.64 -32.44
C LYS A 85 -18.53 12.05 -31.06
N VAL A 86 -19.53 12.10 -30.18
CA VAL A 86 -19.50 11.35 -28.92
C VAL A 86 -19.26 9.87 -29.26
N PRO A 87 -18.23 9.24 -28.66
CA PRO A 87 -17.93 7.84 -28.92
C PRO A 87 -19.16 6.95 -28.70
N GLY A 88 -19.37 5.96 -29.57
CA GLY A 88 -20.53 5.08 -29.53
C GLY A 88 -20.58 4.15 -28.30
N GLY A 89 -19.47 4.01 -27.57
CA GLY A 89 -19.36 3.22 -26.35
C GLY A 89 -17.92 3.12 -25.84
N ILE A 90 -17.74 2.48 -24.68
CA ILE A 90 -16.42 2.35 -24.03
C ILE A 90 -15.37 1.67 -24.91
N LYS A 91 -15.77 0.74 -25.79
CA LYS A 91 -14.85 0.07 -26.73
C LYS A 91 -14.13 1.03 -27.66
N GLU A 92 -14.83 2.02 -28.20
CA GLU A 92 -14.25 2.99 -29.11
C GLU A 92 -13.23 3.88 -28.38
N VAL A 93 -13.54 4.25 -27.14
CA VAL A 93 -12.63 5.01 -26.28
C VAL A 93 -11.41 4.17 -25.90
N ALA A 94 -11.64 2.93 -25.46
CA ALA A 94 -10.60 1.98 -25.05
C ALA A 94 -9.60 1.72 -26.18
N ALA A 95 -10.07 1.47 -27.40
CA ALA A 95 -9.24 1.19 -28.57
C ALA A 95 -8.37 2.38 -29.01
N LYS A 96 -8.79 3.63 -28.72
CA LYS A 96 -7.98 4.83 -28.99
C LYS A 96 -6.81 4.98 -28.02
N VAL A 97 -6.96 4.53 -26.77
CA VAL A 97 -5.92 4.66 -25.74
C VAL A 97 -4.98 3.46 -25.72
N LEU A 98 -5.53 2.25 -25.88
CA LEU A 98 -4.76 1.01 -25.92
C LEU A 98 -5.29 0.16 -27.09
N PRO A 99 -4.55 0.12 -28.21
CA PRO A 99 -4.85 -0.82 -29.28
C PRO A 99 -4.79 -2.25 -28.75
N VAL A 100 -5.57 -3.16 -29.34
CA VAL A 100 -5.47 -4.58 -29.04
C VAL A 100 -4.15 -5.09 -29.65
N ASP A 101 -3.11 -5.20 -28.85
CA ASP A 101 -1.77 -5.67 -29.23
C ASP A 101 -1.30 -6.84 -28.32
N ASP A 102 -0.13 -7.39 -28.62
CA ASP A 102 0.53 -8.40 -27.78
C ASP A 102 1.14 -7.79 -26.49
N SER A 103 0.67 -6.61 -26.05
CA SER A 103 1.15 -6.03 -24.80
C SER A 103 0.56 -6.76 -23.59
N SER A 104 1.31 -6.70 -22.50
CA SER A 104 0.92 -7.24 -21.20
C SER A 104 -0.30 -6.56 -20.57
N LEU A 105 -0.87 -5.52 -21.19
CA LEU A 105 -2.05 -4.81 -20.70
C LEU A 105 -3.18 -4.95 -21.71
N GLN A 106 -4.34 -5.43 -21.26
CA GLN A 106 -5.47 -5.67 -22.14
C GLN A 106 -6.77 -5.27 -21.46
N PHE A 107 -7.73 -4.78 -22.25
CA PHE A 107 -9.08 -4.50 -21.76
C PHE A 107 -9.94 -5.76 -21.78
N SER A 108 -10.74 -5.95 -20.75
CA SER A 108 -11.76 -6.99 -20.73
C SER A 108 -12.87 -6.74 -21.75
N PRO A 109 -13.71 -7.75 -22.03
CA PRO A 109 -15.04 -7.49 -22.56
C PRO A 109 -15.77 -6.44 -21.73
N GLU A 110 -16.56 -5.63 -22.40
CA GLU A 110 -17.31 -4.54 -21.79
C GLU A 110 -18.51 -5.05 -20.98
N GLY A 111 -18.79 -4.34 -19.89
CA GLY A 111 -20.03 -4.47 -19.14
C GLY A 111 -20.88 -3.21 -19.25
N TYR A 112 -22.16 -3.34 -18.95
CA TYR A 112 -23.14 -2.26 -19.05
C TYR A 112 -23.94 -2.15 -17.75
N GLY A 113 -24.47 -0.97 -17.49
CA GLY A 113 -25.34 -0.77 -16.34
C GLY A 113 -26.05 0.58 -16.33
N LEU A 114 -26.75 0.83 -15.23
CA LEU A 114 -27.44 2.06 -14.93
C LEU A 114 -26.93 2.64 -13.62
N THR A 115 -26.64 3.93 -13.56
CA THR A 115 -26.14 4.61 -12.37
C THR A 115 -26.88 5.91 -12.09
N ASP A 116 -26.89 6.35 -10.83
CA ASP A 116 -27.27 7.73 -10.48
C ASP A 116 -26.04 8.66 -10.47
N ASP A 117 -24.84 8.10 -10.31
CA ASP A 117 -23.57 8.81 -10.15
C ASP A 117 -22.44 7.98 -10.78
N PRO A 118 -21.96 8.36 -11.98
CA PRO A 118 -20.90 7.66 -12.68
C PRO A 118 -19.59 7.55 -11.89
N GLN A 119 -19.21 8.57 -11.11
CA GLN A 119 -17.98 8.56 -10.31
C GLN A 119 -18.08 7.53 -9.19
N LYS A 120 -19.19 7.56 -8.44
CA LYS A 120 -19.43 6.59 -7.37
C LYS A 120 -19.50 5.15 -7.91
N THR A 121 -20.08 4.96 -9.08
CA THR A 121 -20.13 3.65 -9.74
C THR A 121 -18.75 3.18 -10.21
N LEU A 122 -17.92 4.07 -10.76
CA LEU A 122 -16.52 3.75 -11.09
C LEU A 122 -15.78 3.22 -9.85
N ASP A 123 -15.91 3.91 -8.73
CA ASP A 123 -15.27 3.51 -7.46
C ASP A 123 -15.78 2.15 -6.96
N GLN A 124 -17.08 1.89 -7.06
CA GLN A 124 -17.67 0.60 -6.68
C GLN A 124 -17.19 -0.56 -7.56
N ILE A 125 -17.14 -0.35 -8.88
CA ILE A 125 -16.64 -1.36 -9.83
C ILE A 125 -15.16 -1.59 -9.60
N TYR A 126 -14.37 -0.52 -9.44
CA TYR A 126 -12.95 -0.61 -9.11
C TYR A 126 -12.73 -1.40 -7.82
N SER A 127 -13.49 -1.11 -6.77
CA SER A 127 -13.39 -1.85 -5.50
C SER A 127 -13.73 -3.33 -5.68
N ARG A 128 -14.77 -3.65 -6.45
CA ARG A 128 -15.19 -5.03 -6.73
C ARG A 128 -14.18 -5.83 -7.56
N TYR A 129 -13.65 -5.25 -8.63
CA TYR A 129 -12.83 -5.97 -9.61
C TYR A 129 -11.33 -5.90 -9.33
N VAL A 130 -10.86 -4.82 -8.71
CA VAL A 130 -9.44 -4.58 -8.43
C VAL A 130 -9.17 -4.76 -6.93
N GLU A 131 -9.87 -4.03 -6.05
CA GLU A 131 -9.51 -4.01 -4.61
C GLU A 131 -9.95 -5.24 -3.83
N LYS A 132 -11.06 -5.90 -4.17
CA LYS A 132 -11.61 -7.05 -3.41
C LYS A 132 -10.59 -8.17 -3.21
N TYR A 133 -9.64 -8.29 -4.14
CA TYR A 133 -8.56 -9.29 -4.13
C TYR A 133 -7.17 -8.67 -3.90
N HIS A 134 -7.08 -7.35 -3.71
CA HIS A 134 -5.98 -6.80 -2.93
C HIS A 134 -6.21 -7.34 -1.53
N GLU A 135 -5.44 -8.37 -1.16
CA GLU A 135 -5.30 -8.75 0.23
C GLU A 135 -5.31 -7.46 1.04
N LYS A 136 -6.31 -7.32 1.92
CA LYS A 136 -6.07 -6.71 3.20
C LYS A 136 -4.91 -7.52 3.76
N VAL A 137 -3.69 -7.16 3.39
CA VAL A 137 -2.53 -7.50 4.18
C VAL A 137 -2.81 -6.68 5.43
N GLU A 138 -3.59 -7.25 6.34
CA GLU A 138 -3.35 -7.07 7.75
C GLU A 138 -1.87 -7.45 7.88
N ARG A 139 -1.00 -6.46 7.70
CA ARG A 139 0.32 -6.53 8.28
C ARG A 139 0.00 -6.68 9.75
N GLN A 140 0.08 -7.91 10.25
CA GLN A 140 0.04 -8.14 11.68
C GLN A 140 1.08 -7.20 12.25
N ARG A 141 0.62 -6.16 12.97
CA ARG A 141 1.50 -5.16 13.58
C ARG A 141 2.57 -5.96 14.32
N ARG A 142 3.83 -5.83 13.93
CA ARG A 142 4.90 -6.49 14.69
C ARG A 142 4.94 -5.89 16.08
N THR A 143 4.73 -6.70 17.09
CA THR A 143 4.92 -6.29 18.48
C THR A 143 6.40 -6.26 18.82
N GLU A 144 6.75 -5.68 19.97
CA GLU A 144 8.11 -5.76 20.53
C GLU A 144 8.58 -7.21 20.69
N ASP A 145 7.67 -8.13 21.04
CA ASP A 145 7.97 -9.55 21.17
C ASP A 145 8.24 -10.21 19.80
N ASP A 146 7.55 -9.79 18.74
CA ASP A 146 7.83 -10.26 17.38
C ASP A 146 9.21 -9.78 16.90
N VAL A 147 9.58 -8.54 17.23
CA VAL A 147 10.93 -8.02 16.97
C VAL A 147 11.95 -8.84 17.75
N TRP A 148 11.74 -9.06 19.05
CA TRP A 148 12.64 -9.84 19.90
C TRP A 148 12.86 -11.27 19.40
N ARG A 149 11.79 -11.96 18.97
CA ARG A 149 11.87 -13.33 18.44
C ARG A 149 12.84 -13.45 17.25
N THR A 150 12.97 -12.41 16.45
CA THR A 150 13.91 -12.35 15.32
C THR A 150 15.37 -12.40 15.79
N PHE A 151 15.67 -11.80 16.94
CA PHE A 151 17.02 -11.73 17.51
C PHE A 151 17.32 -12.88 18.49
N LYS A 152 16.29 -13.48 19.09
CA LYS A 152 16.45 -14.55 20.08
C LYS A 152 17.30 -15.71 19.57
N LYS A 153 16.96 -16.26 18.39
CA LYS A 153 17.66 -17.42 17.83
C LYS A 153 19.16 -17.16 17.57
N PRO A 154 19.56 -16.07 16.87
CA PRO A 154 20.97 -15.73 16.72
C PRO A 154 21.72 -15.48 18.05
N LEU A 155 21.05 -14.90 19.06
CA LEU A 155 21.64 -14.65 20.38
C LEU A 155 21.83 -15.94 21.20
N GLU A 156 20.93 -16.91 21.05
CA GLU A 156 21.06 -18.25 21.64
C GLU A 156 22.22 -19.03 21.01
N GLU A 157 22.29 -19.07 19.67
CA GLU A 157 23.36 -19.77 18.93
C GLU A 157 24.75 -19.25 19.30
N LYS A 158 24.86 -17.94 19.58
CA LYS A 158 26.11 -17.27 19.99
C LYS A 158 26.35 -17.28 21.50
N LYS A 159 25.51 -17.94 22.29
CA LYS A 159 25.57 -17.96 23.77
C LYS A 159 25.57 -16.56 24.40
N VAL A 160 24.94 -15.58 23.77
CA VAL A 160 24.80 -14.23 24.32
C VAL A 160 23.57 -14.15 25.23
N LEU A 161 22.52 -14.90 24.91
CA LEU A 161 21.24 -14.83 25.63
C LEU A 161 21.38 -15.15 27.14
N GLU A 162 22.25 -16.10 27.50
CA GLU A 162 22.51 -16.48 28.90
C GLU A 162 23.12 -15.36 29.76
N HIS A 163 23.70 -14.35 29.11
CA HIS A 163 24.28 -13.18 29.77
C HIS A 163 23.31 -12.00 29.84
N LEU A 164 22.13 -12.10 29.21
CA LEU A 164 21.11 -11.06 29.25
C LEU A 164 20.18 -11.29 30.44
N LYS A 165 20.12 -10.30 31.34
CA LYS A 165 19.31 -10.32 32.56
C LYS A 165 18.44 -9.07 32.65
N PRO A 166 17.28 -9.14 33.32
CA PRO A 166 16.52 -7.93 33.66
C PRO A 166 17.34 -6.99 34.53
N HIS A 167 17.24 -5.70 34.27
CA HIS A 167 17.84 -4.65 35.09
C HIS A 167 16.94 -3.41 35.13
N ILE A 168 16.80 -2.80 36.31
CA ILE A 168 16.00 -1.60 36.51
C ILE A 168 16.94 -0.41 36.64
N ILE A 169 16.72 0.61 35.83
CA ILE A 169 17.38 1.91 35.97
C ILE A 169 16.41 2.85 36.67
N ALA A 170 16.80 3.37 37.83
CA ALA A 170 15.97 4.18 38.70
C ALA A 170 16.53 5.60 38.84
N SER A 171 15.65 6.58 38.63
CA SER A 171 15.86 8.00 38.91
C SER A 171 15.05 8.43 40.14
N LYS A 172 15.11 9.72 40.49
CA LYS A 172 14.39 10.26 41.66
C LYS A 172 12.88 10.01 41.61
N ASP A 173 12.29 10.13 40.42
CA ASP A 173 10.83 10.13 40.23
C ASP A 173 10.38 9.11 39.16
N TYR A 174 11.29 8.28 38.64
CA TYR A 174 10.99 7.36 37.54
C TYR A 174 11.88 6.11 37.56
N GLU A 175 11.29 4.93 37.41
CA GLU A 175 11.99 3.65 37.25
C GLU A 175 11.64 3.03 35.90
N LEU A 176 12.65 2.49 35.21
CA LEU A 176 12.46 1.79 33.94
C LEU A 176 13.18 0.44 33.97
N GLU A 177 12.41 -0.63 33.82
CA GLU A 177 12.93 -1.99 33.67
C GLU A 177 13.27 -2.30 32.21
N PHE A 178 14.47 -2.83 32.00
CA PHE A 178 14.92 -3.40 30.74
C PHE A 178 15.12 -4.91 30.90
N LYS A 179 14.36 -5.71 30.14
CA LYS A 179 14.35 -7.18 30.25
C LYS A 179 15.64 -7.86 29.79
N HIS A 180 16.42 -7.19 28.95
CA HIS A 180 17.59 -7.77 28.29
C HIS A 180 18.80 -6.86 28.47
N CYS A 181 19.47 -6.99 29.61
CA CYS A 181 20.65 -6.19 29.94
C CYS A 181 21.90 -7.04 30.17
N ARG A 182 23.06 -6.48 29.86
CA ARG A 182 24.37 -7.07 30.16
C ARG A 182 25.25 -6.05 30.83
N LYS A 183 26.02 -6.45 31.84
CA LYS A 183 27.04 -5.62 32.47
C LYS A 183 28.44 -6.09 32.06
N ASN A 184 29.16 -5.24 31.34
CA ASN A 184 30.58 -5.39 31.01
C ASN A 184 31.24 -4.04 31.33
N ASP A 185 31.49 -3.78 32.61
CA ASP A 185 31.89 -2.48 33.21
C ASP A 185 30.79 -1.42 33.22
N VAL A 186 30.07 -1.25 32.11
CA VAL A 186 28.84 -0.44 32.03
C VAL A 186 27.63 -1.32 31.73
N TRP A 187 26.44 -0.84 32.08
CA TRP A 187 25.19 -1.50 31.72
C TRP A 187 24.82 -1.24 30.26
N HIS A 188 24.63 -2.32 29.50
CA HIS A 188 24.10 -2.30 28.15
C HIS A 188 22.67 -2.84 28.18
N ALA A 189 21.69 -1.99 27.86
CA ALA A 189 20.29 -2.37 27.76
C ALA A 189 19.86 -2.57 26.30
N TYR A 190 19.25 -3.71 25.98
CA TYR A 190 18.73 -4.03 24.66
C TYR A 190 17.20 -4.01 24.69
N GLN A 191 16.60 -2.97 24.13
CA GLN A 191 15.15 -2.80 24.08
C GLN A 191 14.64 -2.94 22.64
N PRO A 192 13.87 -4.00 22.31
CA PRO A 192 13.16 -4.04 21.04
C PRO A 192 12.09 -2.93 21.01
N ILE A 193 12.08 -2.16 19.93
CA ILE A 193 11.06 -1.13 19.67
C ILE A 193 10.52 -1.38 18.27
N SER A 194 9.22 -1.64 18.17
CA SER A 194 8.55 -1.75 16.86
C SER A 194 7.93 -0.42 16.45
N PHE A 195 8.22 0.02 15.23
CA PHE A 195 7.53 1.15 14.58
C PHE A 195 6.58 0.68 13.48
N ASP A 196 6.21 -0.60 13.47
CA ASP A 196 5.22 -1.17 12.53
C ASP A 196 3.79 -0.80 12.98
N LEU A 197 3.53 0.51 12.98
CA LEU A 197 2.27 1.15 13.39
C LEU A 197 1.52 1.63 12.14
N GLN A 198 0.19 1.69 12.22
CA GLN A 198 -0.65 2.03 11.06
C GLN A 198 -0.77 3.54 10.83
N ASP A 199 -0.63 4.33 11.89
CA ASP A 199 -0.78 5.79 11.86
C ASP A 199 0.58 6.46 12.05
N ALA A 200 0.82 7.52 11.27
CA ALA A 200 2.03 8.35 11.40
C ALA A 200 2.07 9.05 12.77
N ASP A 201 0.91 9.43 13.31
CA ASP A 201 0.83 10.08 14.62
C ASP A 201 1.23 9.11 15.75
N GLU A 202 0.81 7.84 15.67
CA GLU A 202 1.20 6.80 16.62
C GLU A 202 2.73 6.56 16.62
N ILE A 203 3.40 6.73 15.46
CA ILE A 203 4.87 6.63 15.35
C ILE A 203 5.54 7.77 16.12
N VAL A 204 5.08 9.00 15.92
CA VAL A 204 5.64 10.19 16.57
C VAL A 204 5.41 10.13 18.07
N GLU A 205 4.20 9.77 18.52
CA GLU A 205 3.89 9.62 19.94
C GLU A 205 4.76 8.54 20.61
N LYS A 206 4.96 7.39 19.95
CA LYS A 206 5.80 6.31 20.49
C LYS A 206 7.26 6.74 20.58
N ALA A 207 7.77 7.44 19.56
CA ALA A 207 9.12 7.99 19.59
C ALA A 207 9.28 9.02 20.73
N ALA A 208 8.36 9.97 20.83
CA ALA A 208 8.36 10.98 21.90
C ALA A 208 8.29 10.34 23.29
N ARG A 209 7.48 9.29 23.47
CA ARG A 209 7.40 8.54 24.73
C ARG A 209 8.73 7.87 25.09
N TRP A 210 9.39 7.22 24.14
CA TRP A 210 10.69 6.60 24.39
C TRP A 210 11.78 7.63 24.68
N VAL A 211 11.80 8.76 23.97
CA VAL A 211 12.71 9.87 24.27
C VAL A 211 12.45 10.40 25.69
N GLY A 212 11.19 10.65 26.05
CA GLY A 212 10.83 11.10 27.40
C GLY A 212 11.28 10.13 28.49
N ARG A 213 11.08 8.82 28.29
CA ARG A 213 11.58 7.78 29.21
C ARG A 213 13.09 7.83 29.39
N MET A 214 13.84 8.00 28.30
CA MET A 214 15.31 8.09 28.36
C MET A 214 15.76 9.35 29.09
N MET A 215 15.12 10.50 28.85
CA MET A 215 15.43 11.74 29.57
C MET A 215 15.13 11.64 31.06
N SER A 216 14.02 11.00 31.44
CA SER A 216 13.67 10.78 32.85
C SER A 216 14.68 9.93 33.61
N ILE A 217 15.35 8.99 32.95
CA ILE A 217 16.41 8.19 33.57
C ILE A 217 17.81 8.79 33.39
N ASP A 218 18.05 9.67 32.43
CA ASP A 218 19.34 10.34 32.23
C ASP A 218 19.69 11.27 33.42
N ASP A 219 18.69 11.93 34.02
CA ASP A 219 18.86 12.68 35.28
C ASP A 219 19.37 11.82 36.46
N SER A 220 19.37 10.49 36.33
CA SER A 220 19.93 9.54 37.32
C SER A 220 21.40 9.18 37.10
N MET A 221 21.96 9.41 35.89
CA MET A 221 23.36 9.07 35.55
C MET A 221 24.40 9.81 36.41
N PHE A 222 24.02 10.88 37.12
CA PHE A 222 24.89 11.59 38.05
C PHE A 222 25.07 10.91 39.43
N LYS A 223 24.32 9.84 39.75
CA LYS A 223 24.43 9.18 41.07
C LYS A 223 25.33 7.95 41.12
N GLU A 224 25.63 7.30 40.00
CA GLU A 224 26.52 6.12 40.00
C GLU A 224 28.03 6.47 39.94
N LEU A 225 28.40 7.75 39.78
CA LEU A 225 29.80 8.21 39.84
C LEU A 225 30.24 8.68 41.25
N ALA A 226 29.41 8.51 42.27
CA ALA A 226 29.68 8.95 43.65
C ALA A 226 29.63 7.82 44.70
N GLN A 227 29.97 6.58 44.31
CA GLN A 227 30.27 5.49 45.24
C GLN A 227 31.59 4.80 44.86
#